data_AF-A0A955GQ34-F1
#
_entry.id   AF-A0A955GQ34-F1
#
_cell.length_a   1.000
_cell.length_b   1.000
_cell.length_c   1.000
_cell.angle_alpha   90.00
_cell.angle_beta   90.00
_cell.angle_gamma   90.00
#
_symmetry.space_group_name_H-M   'P 1'
#
loop_
_entity.id
_entity.type
_entity.pdbx_description
1 polymer ?
#
loop_
_entity_poly.entity_id
_entity_poly.type
_entity_poly.pdbx_seq_one_letter_code
_entity_poly.pdbx_strand_id
1 'polypeptide(L)'
;MFFAKNNSNNKNLIIELLFSGPKSGKQILNFINSKKPMATEQGIYKSLRQLKAMKIVTRYKGFYELHQEWVTKLSKATKNVTHKDAYVEKSFSNLKPGERISYIVSSAQEADSLWSHMLGVLVENLPNKEPVFTYVPHDWFVLASLESEKWQINKILQSGHTYLATTGNNTELDIYTRKINKKLGIQINNQEKPLFEKQEYYLNIFGTILIEVYIDKQTAQEIHVFFNKHRFYTKDAGIELERIIKKRSRIRIVVSNNPKKSALLKKKLSKNFALI
;
A
#
# COMPACT_ATOMS: atom_id res chain seq x y z
N MET A 1 -4.80 -9.89 -7.58
CA MET A 1 -5.72 -10.90 -7.01
C MET A 1 -5.29 -12.32 -7.42
N PHE A 2 -4.04 -12.73 -7.14
CA PHE A 2 -3.54 -14.09 -7.46
C PHE A 2 -3.30 -14.98 -6.24
N PHE A 3 -3.46 -14.42 -5.03
CA PHE A 3 -3.48 -15.18 -3.79
C PHE A 3 -4.77 -14.81 -3.07
N ALA A 4 -5.75 -15.72 -3.12
CA ALA A 4 -6.98 -15.57 -2.36
C ALA A 4 -6.65 -15.60 -0.85
N LYS A 5 -7.29 -14.69 -0.11
CA LYS A 5 -7.28 -14.62 1.36
C LYS A 5 -7.84 -15.92 1.96
N ASN A 6 -7.33 -16.23 3.16
CA ASN A 6 -7.75 -17.23 4.14
C ASN A 6 -7.04 -18.59 4.04
N ASN A 7 -6.16 -18.81 5.03
CA ASN A 7 -5.10 -19.82 5.16
C ASN A 7 -3.88 -19.60 4.26
N SER A 8 -2.78 -19.13 4.86
CA SER A 8 -1.43 -19.24 4.30
C SER A 8 -1.10 -20.72 4.09
N ASN A 9 -1.55 -21.27 2.96
CA ASN A 9 -1.22 -22.60 2.52
C ASN A 9 0.29 -22.61 2.25
N ASN A 10 0.98 -23.67 2.69
CA ASN A 10 2.43 -23.82 2.55
C ASN A 10 2.92 -23.48 1.13
N LYS A 11 2.10 -23.75 0.10
CA LYS A 11 2.37 -23.36 -1.30
C LYS A 11 2.68 -21.87 -1.49
N ASN A 12 1.88 -20.97 -0.92
CA ASN A 12 2.05 -19.53 -1.12
C ASN A 12 3.32 -19.03 -0.44
N LEU A 13 3.58 -19.51 0.78
CA LEU A 13 4.82 -19.20 1.51
C LEU A 13 6.07 -19.72 0.79
N ILE A 14 5.99 -20.90 0.16
CA ILE A 14 7.07 -21.43 -0.69
C ILE A 14 7.31 -20.50 -1.88
N ILE A 15 6.26 -20.12 -2.62
CA ILE A 15 6.37 -19.25 -3.79
C ILE A 15 6.96 -17.90 -3.41
N GLU A 16 6.47 -17.28 -2.32
CA GLU A 16 6.96 -16.03 -1.75
C GLU A 16 8.46 -16.10 -1.46
N LEU A 17 8.89 -17.14 -0.74
CA LEU A 17 10.31 -17.33 -0.42
C LEU A 17 11.16 -17.49 -1.68
N LEU A 18 10.69 -18.25 -2.68
CA LEU A 18 11.45 -18.55 -3.89
C LEU A 18 11.53 -17.37 -4.87
N PHE A 19 10.72 -16.31 -4.71
CA PHE A 19 10.95 -15.05 -5.41
C PHE A 19 12.28 -14.38 -5.04
N SER A 20 12.82 -14.68 -3.85
CA SER A 20 14.17 -14.24 -3.44
C SER A 20 15.31 -15.12 -3.98
N GLY A 21 15.01 -15.97 -4.97
CA GLY A 21 15.96 -16.90 -5.60
C GLY A 21 15.99 -18.30 -4.97
N PRO A 22 16.82 -19.22 -5.51
CA PRO A 22 16.81 -20.63 -5.16
C PRO A 22 17.04 -20.91 -3.67
N LYS A 23 16.39 -21.95 -3.13
CA LYS A 23 16.48 -22.36 -1.72
C LYS A 23 16.57 -23.87 -1.58
N SER A 24 17.38 -24.34 -0.65
CA SER A 24 17.40 -25.75 -0.25
C SER A 24 16.12 -26.14 0.50
N GLY A 25 15.81 -27.44 0.55
CA GLY A 25 14.68 -27.95 1.32
C GLY A 25 14.73 -27.51 2.80
N LYS A 26 15.91 -27.53 3.42
CA LYS A 26 16.13 -27.08 4.80
C LYS A 26 15.80 -25.60 4.99
N GLN A 27 16.20 -24.74 4.07
CA GLN A 27 15.88 -23.31 4.13
C GLN A 27 14.36 -23.07 4.02
N ILE A 28 13.69 -23.81 3.15
CA ILE A 28 12.23 -23.73 2.99
C ILE A 28 11.51 -24.20 4.27
N LEU A 29 11.94 -25.32 4.84
CA LEU A 29 11.38 -25.83 6.10
C LEU A 29 11.54 -24.83 7.24
N ASN A 30 12.75 -24.30 7.43
CA ASN A 30 13.02 -23.31 8.47
C ASN A 30 12.18 -22.04 8.29
N PHE A 31 12.04 -21.56 7.05
CA PHE A 31 11.23 -20.39 6.77
C PHE A 31 9.76 -20.64 7.08
N ILE A 32 9.18 -21.75 6.61
CA ILE A 32 7.76 -22.04 6.83
C ILE A 32 7.49 -22.30 8.31
N ASN A 33 8.34 -23.04 9.01
CA ASN A 33 8.18 -23.28 10.45
C ASN A 33 8.28 -21.99 11.27
N SER A 34 9.10 -21.03 10.85
CA SER A 34 9.15 -19.71 11.50
C SER A 34 7.86 -18.89 11.34
N LYS A 35 7.13 -19.10 10.24
CA LYS A 35 5.86 -18.43 9.93
C LYS A 35 4.63 -19.23 10.39
N LYS A 36 4.76 -20.55 10.50
CA LYS A 36 3.70 -21.50 10.82
C LYS A 36 4.30 -22.68 11.61
N PRO A 37 4.47 -22.53 12.93
CA PRO A 37 5.13 -23.55 13.77
C PRO A 37 4.47 -24.94 13.76
N MET A 38 3.19 -25.02 13.40
CA MET A 38 2.45 -26.29 13.30
C MET A 38 2.55 -26.96 11.91
N ALA A 39 3.33 -26.42 10.98
CA ALA A 39 3.52 -27.05 9.68
C ALA A 39 4.39 -28.30 9.81
N THR A 40 3.89 -29.46 9.37
CA THR A 40 4.70 -30.67 9.33
C THR A 40 5.64 -30.66 8.13
N GLU A 41 6.84 -31.23 8.30
CA GLU A 41 7.80 -31.42 7.20
C GLU A 41 7.16 -32.15 6.00
N GLN A 42 6.36 -33.19 6.29
CA GLN A 42 5.60 -33.92 5.29
C GLN A 42 4.61 -33.03 4.52
N GLY A 43 3.90 -32.13 5.21
CA GLY A 43 2.97 -31.18 4.59
C GLY A 43 3.67 -30.14 3.71
N ILE A 44 4.88 -29.73 4.08
CA ILE A 44 5.72 -28.82 3.29
C ILE A 44 6.21 -29.53 2.02
N TYR A 45 6.77 -30.73 2.14
CA TYR A 45 7.19 -31.51 0.97
C TYR A 45 6.02 -31.92 0.07
N LYS A 46 4.84 -32.20 0.62
CA LYS A 46 3.62 -32.41 -0.17
C LYS A 46 3.31 -31.18 -1.02
N SER A 47 3.45 -29.98 -0.45
CA SER A 47 3.23 -28.73 -1.17
C SER A 47 4.29 -28.50 -2.25
N LEU A 48 5.56 -28.78 -1.98
CA LEU A 48 6.63 -28.74 -2.99
C LEU A 48 6.37 -29.72 -4.15
N ARG A 49 5.94 -30.95 -3.86
CA ARG A 49 5.57 -31.94 -4.90
C ARG A 49 4.41 -31.44 -5.76
N GLN A 50 3.39 -30.85 -5.14
CA GLN A 50 2.24 -30.28 -5.86
C GLN A 50 2.67 -29.09 -6.73
N LEU A 51 3.49 -28.17 -6.23
CA LEU A 51 4.02 -27.05 -7.01
C LEU A 51 4.90 -27.51 -8.17
N LYS A 52 5.68 -28.57 -7.98
CA LYS A 52 6.45 -29.21 -9.05
C LYS A 52 5.54 -29.84 -10.11
N ALA A 53 4.49 -30.56 -9.70
CA ALA A 53 3.51 -31.14 -10.61
C ALA A 53 2.77 -30.06 -11.43
N MET A 54 2.51 -28.89 -10.84
CA MET A 54 1.93 -27.73 -11.51
C MET A 54 2.94 -26.94 -12.37
N LYS A 55 4.20 -27.38 -12.46
CA LYS A 55 5.29 -26.67 -13.14
C LYS A 55 5.50 -25.23 -12.65
N ILE A 56 5.22 -24.96 -11.36
CA ILE A 56 5.48 -23.66 -10.70
C ILE A 56 6.89 -23.63 -10.12
N VAL A 57 7.35 -24.77 -9.58
CA VAL A 57 8.68 -24.93 -8.96
C VAL A 57 9.45 -26.03 -9.68
N THR A 58 10.75 -25.86 -9.87
CA THR A 58 11.66 -26.93 -10.29
C THR A 58 12.67 -27.25 -9.19
N ARG A 59 13.34 -28.40 -9.29
CA ARG A 59 14.40 -28.81 -8.37
C ARG A 59 15.66 -29.12 -9.17
N TYR A 60 16.76 -28.44 -8.88
CA TYR A 60 18.05 -28.63 -9.52
C TYR A 60 19.16 -28.67 -8.46
N LYS A 61 20.04 -29.67 -8.52
CA LYS A 61 21.20 -29.85 -7.59
C LYS A 61 20.85 -29.67 -6.10
N GLY A 62 19.67 -30.15 -5.68
CA GLY A 62 19.23 -30.07 -4.28
C GLY A 62 18.53 -28.75 -3.88
N PHE A 63 18.47 -27.77 -4.78
CA PHE A 63 17.76 -26.51 -4.59
C PHE A 63 16.42 -26.54 -5.31
N TYR A 64 15.44 -25.82 -4.74
CA TYR A 64 14.17 -25.49 -5.37
C TYR A 64 14.21 -24.05 -5.84
N GLU A 65 13.60 -23.79 -7.00
CA GLU A 65 13.50 -22.46 -7.60
C GLU A 65 12.18 -22.35 -8.38
N LEU A 66 11.74 -21.12 -8.67
CA LEU A 66 10.57 -20.91 -9.52
C LEU A 66 10.88 -21.34 -10.95
N HIS A 67 9.96 -22.06 -11.58
CA HIS A 67 10.12 -22.50 -12.96
C HIS A 67 10.08 -21.29 -13.90
N GLN A 68 11.12 -21.11 -14.71
CA GLN A 68 11.30 -19.90 -15.53
C GLN A 68 10.13 -19.65 -16.50
N GLU A 69 9.55 -20.69 -17.09
CA GLU A 69 8.38 -20.57 -17.96
C GLU A 69 7.15 -20.04 -17.21
N TRP A 70 6.95 -20.45 -15.95
CA TRP A 70 5.84 -19.98 -15.12
C TRP A 70 6.05 -18.51 -14.72
N VAL A 71 7.27 -18.13 -14.34
CA VAL A 71 7.62 -16.73 -14.06
C VAL A 71 7.43 -15.87 -15.31
N THR A 72 7.82 -16.38 -16.49
CA THR A 72 7.65 -15.69 -17.77
C THR A 72 6.17 -15.54 -18.12
N LYS A 73 5.35 -16.58 -17.94
CA LYS A 73 3.90 -16.53 -18.13
C LYS A 73 3.23 -15.56 -17.17
N LEU A 74 3.63 -15.57 -15.90
CA LEU A 74 3.16 -14.62 -14.89
C LEU A 74 3.56 -13.19 -15.28
N SER A 75 4.82 -12.96 -15.65
CA SER A 75 5.31 -11.66 -16.10
C SER A 75 4.59 -11.17 -17.36
N LYS A 76 4.38 -12.03 -18.36
CA LYS A 76 3.60 -11.74 -19.57
C LYS A 76 2.14 -11.47 -19.24
N ALA A 77 1.51 -12.26 -18.37
CA ALA A 77 0.15 -12.02 -17.92
C ALA A 77 0.04 -10.67 -17.19
N THR A 78 1.00 -10.32 -16.34
CA THR A 78 1.01 -9.00 -15.67
C THR A 78 1.37 -7.85 -16.58
N LYS A 79 2.13 -8.09 -17.67
CA LYS A 79 2.49 -7.07 -18.68
C LYS A 79 1.37 -6.84 -19.71
N ASN A 80 0.67 -7.90 -20.09
CA ASN A 80 -0.44 -7.87 -21.03
C ASN A 80 -1.78 -7.56 -20.36
N VAL A 81 -1.89 -7.74 -19.04
CA VAL A 81 -2.86 -6.99 -18.24
C VAL A 81 -2.34 -5.56 -18.17
N THR A 82 -2.44 -4.85 -19.30
CA THR A 82 -2.63 -3.42 -19.19
C THR A 82 -3.94 -3.26 -18.41
N HIS A 83 -4.00 -2.34 -17.46
CA HIS A 83 -5.26 -1.98 -16.81
C HIS A 83 -6.38 -1.59 -17.81
N LYS A 84 -6.06 -1.48 -19.11
CA LYS A 84 -7.00 -1.21 -20.20
C LYS A 84 -7.83 -2.43 -20.63
N ASP A 85 -7.26 -3.65 -20.67
CA ASP A 85 -7.93 -4.79 -21.29
C ASP A 85 -8.71 -5.68 -20.31
N ALA A 86 -8.47 -5.52 -19.01
CA ALA A 86 -9.10 -6.31 -17.96
C ALA A 86 -9.80 -5.43 -16.93
N TYR A 87 -10.73 -4.56 -17.34
CA TYR A 87 -11.55 -3.80 -16.39
C TYR A 87 -13.02 -3.73 -16.80
N VAL A 88 -13.83 -4.43 -15.99
CA VAL A 88 -15.15 -4.05 -15.47
C VAL A 88 -15.64 -2.68 -15.99
N GLU A 89 -16.85 -2.64 -16.55
CA GLU A 89 -17.57 -1.47 -17.10
C GLU A 89 -17.47 -0.14 -16.30
N LYS A 90 -16.98 -0.15 -15.06
CA LYS A 90 -16.66 1.03 -14.24
C LYS A 90 -15.31 0.87 -13.53
N SER A 91 -14.21 1.08 -14.24
CA SER A 91 -12.90 1.31 -13.61
C SER A 91 -12.81 2.72 -13.05
N PHE A 92 -12.24 2.87 -11.84
CA PHE A 92 -11.96 4.20 -11.28
C PHE A 92 -10.95 5.01 -12.12
N SER A 93 -10.21 4.37 -13.03
CA SER A 93 -9.32 5.03 -13.99
C SER A 93 -10.07 5.80 -15.10
N ASN A 94 -11.34 5.46 -15.35
CA ASN A 94 -12.11 5.97 -16.49
C ASN A 94 -13.31 6.84 -16.06
N LEU A 95 -13.27 7.40 -14.85
CA LEU A 95 -14.35 8.24 -14.33
C LEU A 95 -14.48 9.51 -15.18
N LYS A 96 -15.68 9.77 -15.69
CA LYS A 96 -16.03 11.04 -16.34
C LYS A 96 -16.21 12.14 -15.29
N PRO A 97 -16.05 13.43 -15.66
CA PRO A 97 -16.30 14.53 -14.74
C PRO A 97 -17.68 14.41 -14.06
N GLY A 98 -17.70 14.46 -12.73
CA GLY A 98 -18.89 14.27 -11.89
C GLY A 98 -19.14 12.84 -11.43
N GLU A 99 -18.50 11.84 -12.03
CA GLU A 99 -18.64 10.44 -11.62
C GLU A 99 -17.83 10.12 -10.37
N ARG A 100 -18.32 9.14 -9.61
CA ARG A 100 -17.67 8.62 -8.41
C ARG A 100 -17.94 7.13 -8.23
N ILE A 101 -16.99 6.43 -7.61
CA ILE A 101 -17.13 5.06 -7.11
C ILE A 101 -16.81 5.08 -5.62
N SER A 102 -17.46 4.21 -4.85
CA SER A 102 -17.22 4.07 -3.41
C SER A 102 -16.99 2.62 -3.03
N TYR A 103 -16.02 2.40 -2.16
CA TYR A 103 -15.65 1.11 -1.60
C TYR A 103 -15.81 1.16 -0.08
N ILE A 104 -16.19 0.04 0.51
CA ILE A 104 -16.20 -0.17 1.96
C ILE A 104 -15.28 -1.34 2.27
N VAL A 105 -14.34 -1.15 3.19
CA VAL A 105 -13.39 -2.17 3.64
C VAL A 105 -13.41 -2.27 5.16
N SER A 106 -12.85 -3.38 5.67
CA SER A 106 -13.09 -3.81 7.06
C SER A 106 -11.98 -3.47 8.05
N SER A 107 -10.91 -2.80 7.62
CA SER A 107 -9.83 -2.32 8.50
C SER A 107 -8.96 -1.27 7.80
N ALA A 108 -8.16 -0.52 8.56
CA ALA A 108 -7.23 0.47 8.02
C ALA A 108 -6.13 -0.18 7.18
N GLN A 109 -5.68 -1.38 7.54
CA GLN A 109 -4.74 -2.15 6.73
C GLN A 109 -5.34 -2.56 5.36
N GLU A 110 -6.62 -2.96 5.32
CA GLU A 110 -7.28 -3.27 4.05
C GLU A 110 -7.49 -2.01 3.21
N ALA A 111 -7.80 -0.88 3.86
CA ALA A 111 -7.91 0.41 3.20
C ALA A 111 -6.59 0.83 2.58
N ASP A 112 -5.49 0.77 3.33
CA ASP A 112 -4.13 1.05 2.85
C ASP A 112 -3.78 0.17 1.64
N SER A 113 -4.06 -1.14 1.70
CA SER A 113 -3.79 -2.05 0.57
C SER A 113 -4.56 -1.67 -0.71
N LEU A 114 -5.86 -1.37 -0.58
CA LEU A 114 -6.68 -0.96 -1.73
C LEU A 114 -6.27 0.43 -2.24
N TRP A 115 -5.95 1.33 -1.32
CA TRP A 115 -5.51 2.68 -1.61
C TRP A 115 -4.16 2.69 -2.33
N SER A 116 -3.18 1.93 -1.85
CA SER A 116 -1.88 1.68 -2.49
C SER A 116 -2.03 1.26 -3.96
N HIS A 117 -2.98 0.34 -4.22
CA HIS A 117 -3.30 -0.12 -5.56
C HIS A 117 -3.88 1.02 -6.42
N MET A 118 -4.83 1.79 -5.89
CA MET A 118 -5.42 2.93 -6.60
C MET A 118 -4.38 4.01 -6.92
N LEU A 119 -3.52 4.37 -5.97
CA LEU A 119 -2.37 5.28 -6.17
C LEU A 119 -1.54 4.78 -7.36
N GLY A 120 -1.15 3.51 -7.35
CA GLY A 120 -0.34 2.93 -8.40
C GLY A 120 -0.97 3.02 -9.79
N VAL A 121 -2.28 2.81 -9.91
CA VAL A 121 -3.00 2.90 -11.20
C VAL A 121 -3.18 4.35 -11.66
N LEU A 122 -3.47 5.27 -10.73
CA LEU A 122 -3.73 6.67 -11.09
C LEU A 122 -2.47 7.41 -11.52
N VAL A 123 -1.32 7.12 -10.91
CA VAL A 123 -0.03 7.73 -11.28
C VAL A 123 0.32 7.42 -12.74
N GLU A 124 0.06 6.20 -13.22
CA GLU A 124 0.35 5.82 -14.61
C GLU A 124 -0.48 6.58 -15.64
N ASN A 125 -1.64 7.13 -15.23
CA ASN A 125 -2.57 7.84 -16.09
C ASN A 125 -2.54 9.37 -15.87
N LEU A 126 -1.65 9.86 -14.99
CA LEU A 126 -1.59 11.27 -14.66
C LEU A 126 -0.86 12.05 -15.78
N PRO A 127 -1.37 13.23 -16.20
CA PRO A 127 -0.67 14.06 -17.18
C PRO A 127 0.75 14.38 -16.75
N ASN A 128 1.68 14.38 -17.71
CA ASN A 128 3.10 14.49 -17.45
C ASN A 128 3.43 15.67 -16.52
N LYS A 129 4.22 15.41 -15.47
CA LYS A 129 4.71 16.39 -14.46
C LYS A 129 3.65 17.02 -13.56
N GLU A 130 2.38 16.60 -13.62
CA GLU A 130 1.40 17.14 -12.67
C GLU A 130 1.71 16.66 -11.24
N PRO A 131 1.72 17.55 -10.23
CA PRO A 131 2.00 17.15 -8.85
C PRO A 131 0.87 16.33 -8.23
N VAL A 132 1.26 15.33 -7.43
CA VAL A 132 0.35 14.57 -6.57
C VAL A 132 0.29 15.24 -5.21
N PHE A 133 -0.91 15.67 -4.82
CA PHE A 133 -1.14 16.25 -3.50
C PHE A 133 -1.74 15.23 -2.56
N THR A 134 -1.27 15.21 -1.32
CA THR A 134 -1.79 14.31 -0.28
C THR A 134 -2.02 15.06 1.02
N TYR A 135 -3.12 14.74 1.71
CA TYR A 135 -3.38 15.14 3.07
C TYR A 135 -3.67 13.90 3.92
N VAL A 136 -2.96 13.80 5.04
CA VAL A 136 -3.17 12.76 6.05
C VAL A 136 -3.17 13.40 7.44
N PRO A 137 -4.06 13.03 8.36
CA PRO A 137 -4.02 13.55 9.73
C PRO A 137 -2.71 13.18 10.45
N HIS A 138 -2.34 11.90 10.38
CA HIS A 138 -1.05 11.34 10.82
C HIS A 138 -0.52 10.40 9.74
N ASP A 139 0.77 10.47 9.47
CA ASP A 139 1.43 9.68 8.42
C ASP A 139 1.93 8.34 8.97
N TRP A 140 0.98 7.43 9.24
CA TRP A 140 1.26 6.12 9.82
C TRP A 140 1.68 5.07 8.80
N PHE A 141 1.56 5.35 7.50
CA PHE A 141 1.81 4.41 6.39
C PHE A 141 3.27 3.94 6.38
N VAL A 142 4.20 4.90 6.49
CA VAL A 142 5.65 4.62 6.52
C VAL A 142 6.07 3.77 7.74
N LEU A 143 5.32 3.84 8.83
CA LEU A 143 5.55 3.03 10.04
C LEU A 143 4.97 1.62 9.89
N ALA A 144 3.79 1.51 9.29
CA ALA A 144 3.10 0.24 9.09
C ALA A 144 3.80 -0.64 8.04
N SER A 145 4.28 -0.05 6.94
CA SER A 145 4.98 -0.78 5.88
C SER A 145 5.90 0.13 5.08
N LEU A 146 7.13 0.31 5.56
CA LEU A 146 8.15 1.13 4.89
C LEU A 146 8.39 0.69 3.43
N GLU A 147 8.38 -0.61 3.14
CA GLU A 147 8.63 -1.12 1.79
C GLU A 147 7.47 -0.82 0.82
N SER A 148 6.22 -0.88 1.30
CA SER A 148 5.06 -0.47 0.51
C SER A 148 5.12 1.03 0.18
N GLU A 149 5.41 1.83 1.21
CA GLU A 149 5.48 3.29 1.08
C GLU A 149 6.60 3.71 0.12
N LYS A 150 7.80 3.12 0.28
CA LYS A 150 8.92 3.30 -0.66
C LYS A 150 8.53 2.98 -2.09
N TRP A 151 7.84 1.86 -2.32
CA TRP A 151 7.41 1.48 -3.67
C TRP A 151 6.47 2.52 -4.28
N GLN A 152 5.48 3.00 -3.53
CA GLN A 152 4.54 4.02 -4.00
C GLN A 152 5.23 5.35 -4.32
N ILE A 153 6.07 5.82 -3.41
CA ILE A 153 6.80 7.07 -3.58
C ILE A 153 7.71 6.98 -4.79
N ASN A 154 8.49 5.91 -4.90
CA ASN A 154 9.37 5.69 -6.05
C ASN A 154 8.58 5.65 -7.35
N LYS A 155 7.39 5.03 -7.37
CA LYS A 155 6.54 5.02 -8.56
C LYS A 155 6.13 6.44 -8.98
N ILE A 156 5.71 7.29 -8.04
CA ILE A 156 5.34 8.70 -8.33
C ILE A 156 6.56 9.47 -8.87
N LEU A 157 7.69 9.38 -8.19
CA LEU A 157 8.90 10.13 -8.53
C LEU A 157 9.53 9.67 -9.85
N GLN A 158 9.59 8.36 -10.10
CA GLN A 158 10.12 7.80 -11.35
C GLN A 158 9.22 8.08 -12.56
N SER A 159 7.91 8.26 -12.34
CA SER A 159 6.99 8.77 -13.36
C SER A 159 7.13 10.28 -13.62
N GLY A 160 8.08 10.96 -12.96
CA GLY A 160 8.38 12.37 -13.18
C GLY A 160 7.44 13.35 -12.48
N HIS A 161 6.59 12.86 -11.56
CA HIS A 161 5.67 13.69 -10.78
C HIS A 161 6.32 14.11 -9.46
N THR A 162 5.98 15.31 -8.99
CA THR A 162 6.32 15.72 -7.63
C THR A 162 5.28 15.16 -6.65
N TYR A 163 5.75 14.64 -5.52
CA TYR A 163 4.90 14.23 -4.41
C TYR A 163 4.91 15.29 -3.31
N LEU A 164 3.75 15.93 -3.08
CA LEU A 164 3.52 16.97 -2.08
C LEU A 164 2.58 16.44 -0.98
N ALA A 165 3.09 16.24 0.23
CA ALA A 165 2.32 15.67 1.35
C ALA A 165 2.14 16.69 2.49
N THR A 166 0.91 16.86 2.96
CA THR A 166 0.59 17.65 4.15
C THR A 166 0.11 16.71 5.25
N THR A 167 0.75 16.77 6.42
CA THR A 167 0.22 16.10 7.61
C THR A 167 -0.57 17.09 8.47
N GLY A 168 -1.70 16.66 9.02
CA GLY A 168 -2.62 17.52 9.79
C GLY A 168 -2.15 17.81 11.22
N ASN A 169 -1.07 17.18 11.66
CA ASN A 169 -0.53 17.28 13.02
C ASN A 169 1.00 17.39 12.98
N ASN A 170 1.60 17.72 14.13
CA ASN A 170 3.03 17.91 14.29
C ASN A 170 3.57 17.30 15.60
N THR A 171 3.14 16.09 15.97
CA THR A 171 3.72 15.39 17.12
C THR A 171 5.18 15.00 16.86
N GLU A 172 5.91 14.59 17.91
CA GLU A 172 7.27 14.07 17.77
C GLU A 172 7.33 12.89 16.76
N LEU A 173 6.31 12.03 16.77
CA LEU A 173 6.24 10.93 15.80
C LEU A 173 5.91 11.42 14.38
N ASP A 174 5.08 12.44 14.21
CA ASP A 174 4.87 13.08 12.90
C ASP A 174 6.17 13.72 12.37
N ILE A 175 7.00 14.30 13.24
CA ILE A 175 8.31 14.84 12.86
C ILE A 175 9.25 13.70 12.46
N TYR A 176 9.19 12.58 13.16
CA TYR A 176 9.96 11.37 12.84
C TYR A 176 9.58 10.80 11.47
N THR A 177 8.29 10.61 11.18
CA THR A 177 7.82 10.09 9.88
C THR A 177 8.14 11.06 8.75
N ARG A 178 7.99 12.37 8.97
CA ARG A 178 8.40 13.42 8.04
C ARG A 178 9.87 13.29 7.63
N LYS A 179 10.78 13.01 8.58
CA LYS A 179 12.21 12.82 8.29
C LYS A 179 12.46 11.60 7.40
N ILE A 180 11.71 10.51 7.59
CA ILE A 180 11.80 9.33 6.73
C ILE A 180 11.32 9.69 5.31
N ASN A 181 10.14 10.30 5.20
CA ASN A 181 9.54 10.62 3.91
C ASN A 181 10.33 11.67 3.10
N LYS A 182 10.97 12.64 3.76
CA LYS A 182 11.93 13.54 3.09
C LYS A 182 13.12 12.79 2.48
N LYS A 183 13.64 11.75 3.15
CA LYS A 183 14.72 10.92 2.58
C LYS A 183 14.27 10.08 1.39
N LEU A 184 12.96 9.82 1.28
CA LEU A 184 12.36 9.16 0.12
C LEU A 184 12.05 10.13 -1.03
N GLY A 185 12.32 11.43 -0.87
CA GLY A 185 12.16 12.44 -1.93
C GLY A 185 10.80 13.14 -1.93
N ILE A 186 9.93 12.90 -0.94
CA ILE A 186 8.66 13.63 -0.81
C ILE A 186 8.92 15.03 -0.27
N GLN A 187 8.24 16.04 -0.83
CA GLN A 187 8.10 17.33 -0.17
C GLN A 187 6.95 17.23 0.83
N ILE A 188 7.27 17.19 2.12
CA ILE A 188 6.29 16.99 3.18
C ILE A 188 6.34 18.12 4.22
N ASN A 189 5.16 18.61 4.60
CA ASN A 189 4.99 19.63 5.63
C ASN A 189 4.00 19.17 6.71
N ASN A 190 4.37 19.41 7.97
CA ASN A 190 3.51 19.14 9.12
C ASN A 190 2.80 20.41 9.54
N GLN A 191 1.54 20.30 9.91
CA GLN A 191 0.75 21.45 10.36
C GLN A 191 0.59 21.42 11.87
N GLU A 192 0.63 22.61 12.49
CA GLU A 192 0.27 22.78 13.91
C GLU A 192 -1.23 22.56 14.14
N LYS A 193 -2.04 22.77 13.11
CA LYS A 193 -3.50 22.57 13.14
C LYS A 193 -3.96 21.85 11.87
N PRO A 194 -4.91 20.92 11.99
CA PRO A 194 -5.39 20.16 10.85
C PRO A 194 -6.09 21.08 9.84
N LEU A 195 -5.83 20.85 8.55
CA LEU A 195 -6.50 21.61 7.49
C LEU A 195 -7.99 21.27 7.37
N PHE A 196 -8.40 20.10 7.85
CA PHE A 196 -9.77 19.62 7.82
C PHE A 196 -10.19 19.28 9.24
N GLU A 197 -11.42 19.65 9.62
CA GLU A 197 -11.95 19.41 10.97
C GLU A 197 -12.01 17.92 11.34
N LYS A 198 -12.21 17.06 10.34
CA LYS A 198 -12.34 15.61 10.50
C LYS A 198 -10.96 14.96 10.54
N GLN A 199 -10.58 14.46 11.72
CA GLN A 199 -9.36 13.67 11.94
C GLN A 199 -9.42 12.28 11.29
N GLU A 200 -10.58 11.86 10.82
CA GLU A 200 -10.79 10.61 10.12
C GLU A 200 -10.69 10.73 8.59
N TYR A 201 -10.38 11.93 8.07
CA TYR A 201 -10.37 12.24 6.64
C TYR A 201 -8.95 12.27 6.06
N TYR A 202 -8.75 11.49 5.00
CA TYR A 202 -7.52 11.45 4.22
C TYR A 202 -7.85 11.74 2.75
N LEU A 203 -6.88 12.29 2.02
CA LEU A 203 -7.09 12.77 0.67
C LEU A 203 -5.83 12.59 -0.18
N ASN A 204 -5.99 12.13 -1.43
CA ASN A 204 -5.03 12.39 -2.51
C ASN A 204 -5.71 13.03 -3.69
N ILE A 205 -4.94 13.80 -4.45
CA ILE A 205 -5.37 14.48 -5.67
C ILE A 205 -4.41 14.12 -6.81
N PHE A 206 -4.98 13.58 -7.87
CA PHE A 206 -4.32 13.21 -9.13
C PHE A 206 -5.03 13.93 -10.27
N GLY A 207 -4.54 15.09 -10.70
CA GLY A 207 -5.26 15.83 -11.73
C GLY A 207 -6.63 16.29 -11.23
N THR A 208 -7.67 15.82 -11.88
CA THR A 208 -9.06 16.03 -11.47
C THR A 208 -9.64 14.89 -10.64
N ILE A 209 -8.89 13.79 -10.49
CA ILE A 209 -9.28 12.63 -9.70
C ILE A 209 -8.92 12.86 -8.24
N LEU A 210 -9.86 12.52 -7.35
CA LEU A 210 -9.73 12.57 -5.91
C LEU A 210 -9.88 11.15 -5.35
N ILE A 211 -8.98 10.77 -4.44
CA ILE A 211 -9.21 9.65 -3.52
C ILE A 211 -9.48 10.26 -2.16
N GLU A 212 -10.67 10.05 -1.62
CA GLU A 212 -11.07 10.48 -0.28
C GLU A 212 -11.30 9.25 0.59
N VAL A 213 -10.53 9.11 1.67
CA VAL A 213 -10.67 8.01 2.62
C VAL A 213 -11.21 8.53 3.93
N TYR A 214 -12.24 7.87 4.42
CA TYR A 214 -12.90 8.14 5.68
C TYR A 214 -12.75 6.91 6.55
N ILE A 215 -11.79 6.94 7.47
CA ILE A 215 -11.69 5.89 8.49
C ILE A 215 -12.79 6.10 9.54
N ASP A 216 -13.06 5.12 10.39
CA ASP A 216 -13.99 5.33 11.49
C ASP A 216 -13.32 6.19 12.59
N LYS A 217 -14.15 6.91 13.34
CA LYS A 217 -13.67 7.84 14.38
C LYS A 217 -12.88 7.12 15.49
N GLN A 218 -13.21 5.88 15.80
CA GLN A 218 -12.51 5.14 16.85
C GLN A 218 -11.09 4.80 16.41
N THR A 219 -10.91 4.24 15.21
CA THR A 219 -9.56 4.00 14.67
C THR A 219 -8.78 5.29 14.49
N ALA A 220 -9.41 6.38 14.02
CA ALA A 220 -8.75 7.68 13.94
C ALA A 220 -8.23 8.16 15.30
N GLN A 221 -9.06 8.04 16.34
CA GLN A 221 -8.68 8.42 17.70
C GLN A 221 -7.57 7.53 18.26
N GLU A 222 -7.62 6.22 18.01
CA GLU A 222 -6.57 5.28 18.44
C GLU A 222 -5.22 5.61 17.77
N ILE A 223 -5.22 5.95 16.47
CA ILE A 223 -4.02 6.43 15.77
C ILE A 223 -3.54 7.75 16.37
N HIS A 224 -4.45 8.71 16.63
CA HIS A 224 -4.08 9.99 17.22
C HIS A 224 -3.43 9.81 18.61
N VAL A 225 -4.02 8.99 19.47
CA VAL A 225 -3.45 8.66 20.79
C VAL A 225 -2.09 7.99 20.63
N PHE A 226 -1.93 7.07 19.66
CA PHE A 226 -0.65 6.44 19.37
C PHE A 226 0.44 7.46 19.01
N PHE A 227 0.14 8.43 18.14
CA PHE A 227 1.08 9.48 17.72
C PHE A 227 1.44 10.49 18.81
N ASN A 228 0.57 10.70 19.79
CA ASN A 228 0.85 11.55 20.95
C ASN A 228 1.63 10.80 22.05
N LYS A 229 1.39 9.49 22.17
CA LYS A 229 2.03 8.63 23.18
C LYS A 229 3.49 8.36 22.85
N HIS A 230 3.81 8.12 21.59
CA HIS A 230 5.15 7.70 21.16
C HIS A 230 5.93 8.85 20.56
N ARG A 231 7.21 8.99 20.93
CA ARG A 231 8.15 9.93 20.28
C ARG A 231 8.95 9.27 19.15
N PHE A 232 9.18 7.97 19.25
CA PHE A 232 9.95 7.17 18.31
C PHE A 232 9.26 5.86 18.01
N TYR A 233 9.55 5.28 16.86
CA TYR A 233 9.00 3.99 16.46
C TYR A 233 9.87 2.84 16.98
N THR A 234 9.43 2.21 18.05
CA THR A 234 10.05 1.01 18.64
C THR A 234 9.34 -0.26 18.17
N LYS A 235 9.90 -1.44 18.50
CA LYS A 235 9.26 -2.73 18.23
C LYS A 235 7.87 -2.82 18.87
N ASP A 236 7.74 -2.40 20.13
CA ASP A 236 6.47 -2.44 20.86
C ASP A 236 5.46 -1.44 20.28
N ALA A 237 5.91 -0.25 19.87
CA ALA A 237 5.09 0.69 19.14
C ALA A 237 4.58 0.09 17.81
N GLY A 238 5.40 -0.70 17.12
CA GLY A 238 4.99 -1.39 15.90
C GLY A 238 3.89 -2.43 16.14
N ILE A 239 3.99 -3.23 17.21
CA ILE A 239 2.95 -4.20 17.59
C ILE A 239 1.65 -3.48 17.94
N GLU A 240 1.74 -2.36 18.66
CA GLU A 240 0.58 -1.53 19.02
C GLU A 240 -0.10 -0.94 17.77
N LEU A 241 0.67 -0.34 16.86
CA LEU A 241 0.16 0.21 15.60
C LEU A 241 -0.48 -0.88 14.74
N GLU A 242 0.18 -2.03 14.60
CA GLU A 242 -0.34 -3.17 13.83
C GLU A 242 -1.70 -3.63 14.37
N ARG A 243 -1.85 -3.71 15.69
CA ARG A 243 -3.13 -4.04 16.34
C ARG A 243 -4.21 -3.00 16.01
N ILE A 244 -3.87 -1.71 16.06
CA ILE A 244 -4.81 -0.61 15.75
C ILE A 244 -5.29 -0.71 14.30
N ILE A 245 -4.38 -0.83 13.34
CA ILE A 245 -4.73 -0.79 11.90
C ILE A 245 -5.39 -2.08 11.39
N LYS A 246 -5.17 -3.22 12.05
CA LYS A 246 -5.83 -4.50 11.75
C LYS A 246 -7.17 -4.67 12.42
N LYS A 247 -7.50 -3.84 13.40
CA LYS A 247 -8.78 -3.88 14.10
C LYS A 247 -9.92 -3.76 13.09
N ARG A 248 -10.97 -4.56 13.29
CA ARG A 248 -12.17 -4.51 12.47
C ARG A 248 -12.82 -3.14 12.59
N SER A 249 -13.06 -2.50 11.46
CA SER A 249 -13.76 -1.24 11.35
C SER A 249 -14.53 -1.10 10.04
N ARG A 250 -15.10 0.07 9.79
CA ARG A 250 -15.83 0.37 8.55
C ARG A 250 -15.23 1.61 7.91
N ILE A 251 -14.38 1.39 6.92
CA ILE A 251 -13.67 2.47 6.23
C ILE A 251 -14.26 2.65 4.85
N ARG A 252 -14.52 3.90 4.49
CA ARG A 252 -15.08 4.26 3.19
C ARG A 252 -14.02 4.95 2.34
N ILE A 253 -13.76 4.42 1.16
CA ILE A 253 -12.90 5.03 0.14
C ILE A 253 -13.79 5.50 -0.99
N VAL A 254 -13.67 6.77 -1.37
CA VAL A 254 -14.40 7.37 -2.50
C VAL A 254 -13.40 7.83 -3.53
N VAL A 255 -13.52 7.34 -4.76
CA VAL A 255 -12.76 7.83 -5.90
C VAL A 255 -13.71 8.64 -6.78
N SER A 256 -13.36 9.88 -7.13
CA SER A 256 -14.22 10.73 -7.95
C SER A 256 -13.42 11.56 -8.94
N ASN A 257 -13.99 11.83 -10.11
CA ASN A 257 -13.46 12.85 -11.02
C ASN A 257 -14.22 14.16 -10.78
N ASN A 258 -13.60 15.10 -10.07
CA ASN A 258 -14.24 16.38 -9.74
C ASN A 258 -13.27 17.55 -9.95
N PRO A 259 -13.22 18.13 -11.17
CA PRO A 259 -12.29 19.20 -11.51
C PRO A 259 -12.42 20.45 -10.61
N LYS A 260 -13.66 20.82 -10.25
CA LYS A 260 -13.90 22.00 -9.39
C LYS A 260 -13.38 21.78 -7.98
N LYS A 261 -13.69 20.62 -7.39
CA LYS A 261 -13.25 20.26 -6.03
C LYS A 261 -11.74 20.03 -5.98
N SER A 262 -11.15 19.40 -6.99
CA SER A 262 -9.71 19.18 -7.04
C SER A 262 -8.94 20.51 -7.12
N ALA A 263 -9.36 21.46 -7.96
CA ALA A 263 -8.73 22.78 -8.04
C ALA A 263 -8.78 23.53 -6.71
N LEU A 264 -9.94 23.52 -6.02
CA LEU A 264 -10.09 24.14 -4.70
C LEU A 264 -9.13 23.52 -3.67
N LEU A 265 -9.09 22.18 -3.61
CA LEU A 265 -8.27 21.45 -2.64
C LEU A 265 -6.77 21.58 -2.95
N LYS A 266 -6.38 21.57 -4.23
CA LYS A 266 -4.99 21.85 -4.65
C LYS A 266 -4.56 23.24 -4.20
N LYS A 267 -5.38 24.28 -4.46
CA LYS A 267 -5.09 25.66 -4.00
C LYS A 267 -4.95 25.74 -2.49
N LYS A 268 -5.70 24.92 -1.74
CA LYS A 268 -5.60 24.86 -0.28
C LYS A 268 -4.29 24.20 0.16
N LEU A 269 -3.93 23.07 -0.43
CA LEU A 269 -2.73 22.30 -0.07
C LEU A 269 -1.42 22.94 -0.58
N SER A 270 -1.46 23.61 -1.73
CA SER A 270 -0.29 24.26 -2.34
C SER A 270 0.31 25.35 -1.46
N LYS A 271 -0.48 25.97 -0.57
CA LYS A 271 0.02 26.98 0.39
C LYS A 271 1.10 26.44 1.33
N ASN A 272 1.20 25.13 1.48
CA ASN A 272 2.19 24.47 2.34
C ASN A 272 3.54 24.27 1.64
N PHE A 273 3.65 24.61 0.35
CA PHE A 273 4.82 24.35 -0.47
C PHE A 273 5.19 25.62 -1.23
N ALA A 274 6.48 25.94 -1.27
CA ALA A 274 6.99 26.93 -2.21
C ALA A 274 7.05 26.28 -3.59
N LEU A 275 5.94 26.28 -4.31
CA LEU A 275 5.90 25.83 -5.70
C LEU A 275 6.53 26.93 -6.56
N ILE A 276 7.64 26.60 -7.22
CA ILE A 276 8.30 27.43 -8.23
C ILE A 276 7.54 27.30 -9.55
#